data_AF-A0A2E7JW60-F1
#
_entry.id   AF-A0A2E7JW60-F1
#
_cell.length_a   1.000
_cell.length_b   1.000
_cell.length_c   1.000
_cell.angle_alpha   90.00
_cell.angle_beta   90.00
_cell.angle_gamma   90.00
#
_symmetry.space_group_name_H-M   'P 1'
#
loop_
_entity.id
_entity.type
_entity.pdbx_description
1 polymer ?
#
loop_
_entity_poly.entity_id
_entity_poly.type
_entity_poly.pdbx_seq_one_letter_code
_entity_poly.pdbx_strand_id
1 'polypeptide(L)'
;MRHSHPDVPIPLVSAWADLFVARNSDLNSEEGGRYYDYVEQQYRTVNDRLKANEDSLQAFEIRNRIGLMQIQQAQLDSSTLRLFQNIMRIESALLDTNLLIQATDIKLQSLLPDYRPTYRQILDQLQAFDIDTPHETFYNTIHETLHQFDRGARYEYWIDHYVTAEIANLNNQLKDLPQALGNAPNPAYVSLAERLANLRALHGNRTAEESKGNPSSIDKMVQAREIYTSLWEQRQRISEVLDLIAQRWVYKAQSRSLEQRRLEVGDSLSSKVRDHQHLLRNQTLLEETLNRLSTLVEEARISRAKSANDIRILTQALEVRSIPQTTAQQKTAIAAGVGFLLSAVLSLLVEYVRKARALRAAA
;
A
#
# COMPACT_ATOMS: atom_id res chain seq x y z
N MET A 1 34.33 -77.54 58.88
CA MET A 1 35.49 -77.07 59.68
C MET A 1 35.24 -75.61 60.03
N ARG A 2 34.99 -75.31 61.31
CA ARG A 2 34.81 -73.94 61.85
C ARG A 2 36.18 -73.41 62.25
N HIS A 3 36.58 -72.24 61.74
CA HIS A 3 37.84 -71.61 62.12
C HIS A 3 37.80 -71.11 63.57
N SER A 4 38.86 -71.38 64.32
CA SER A 4 38.95 -71.23 65.78
C SER A 4 39.40 -69.84 66.28
N HIS A 5 39.14 -68.78 65.50
CA HIS A 5 39.38 -67.40 65.95
C HIS A 5 38.19 -66.51 65.58
N PRO A 6 37.29 -66.21 66.54
CA PRO A 6 36.10 -65.39 66.30
C PRO A 6 36.41 -63.90 66.03
N ASP A 7 37.66 -63.46 66.20
CA ASP A 7 38.06 -62.05 66.10
C ASP A 7 38.67 -61.65 64.75
N VAL A 8 38.86 -62.60 63.82
CA VAL A 8 39.42 -62.36 62.47
C VAL A 8 38.42 -61.82 61.42
N PRO A 9 37.09 -62.08 61.48
CA PRO A 9 36.16 -61.56 60.47
C PRO A 9 36.01 -60.03 60.52
N ILE A 10 36.10 -59.43 61.70
CA ILE A 10 35.79 -58.01 61.91
C ILE A 10 36.85 -57.10 61.25
N PRO A 11 38.17 -57.29 61.47
CA PRO A 11 39.19 -56.45 60.83
C PRO A 11 39.20 -56.57 59.31
N LEU A 12 38.94 -57.77 58.77
CA LEU A 12 38.91 -58.00 57.33
C LEU A 12 37.69 -57.34 56.66
N VAL A 13 36.51 -57.45 57.29
CA VAL A 13 35.29 -56.79 56.81
C VAL A 13 35.41 -55.27 56.93
N SER A 14 36.00 -54.76 58.01
CA SER A 14 36.31 -53.34 58.15
C SER A 14 37.29 -52.85 57.08
N ALA A 15 38.38 -53.57 56.82
CA ALA A 15 39.33 -53.20 55.77
C ALA A 15 38.73 -53.23 54.36
N TRP A 16 37.84 -54.19 54.07
CA TRP A 16 37.09 -54.23 52.81
C TRP A 16 36.07 -53.09 52.69
N ALA A 17 35.39 -52.75 53.79
CA ALA A 17 34.49 -51.61 53.83
C ALA A 17 35.25 -50.30 53.59
N ASP A 18 36.42 -50.12 54.21
CA ASP A 18 37.28 -48.95 54.01
C ASP A 18 37.77 -48.84 52.56
N LEU A 19 38.22 -49.94 51.96
CA LEU A 19 38.64 -49.99 50.54
C LEU A 19 37.48 -49.74 49.57
N PHE A 20 36.29 -50.27 49.85
CA PHE A 20 35.09 -50.05 49.03
C PHE A 20 34.61 -48.61 49.13
N VAL A 21 34.63 -48.02 50.32
CA VAL A 21 34.31 -46.61 50.56
C VAL A 21 35.32 -45.70 49.86
N ALA A 22 36.62 -45.96 49.98
CA ALA A 22 37.67 -45.19 49.31
C ALA A 22 37.56 -45.28 47.78
N ARG A 23 37.33 -46.48 47.22
CA ARG A 23 37.24 -46.66 45.77
C ARG A 23 35.95 -46.06 45.18
N ASN A 24 34.81 -46.19 45.86
CA ASN A 24 33.56 -45.59 45.39
C ASN A 24 33.50 -44.09 45.63
N SER A 25 34.19 -43.58 46.65
CA SER A 25 34.47 -42.16 46.85
C SER A 25 35.11 -41.55 45.60
N ASP A 26 36.21 -42.16 45.15
CA ASP A 26 36.98 -41.65 44.02
C ASP A 26 36.15 -41.70 42.73
N LEU A 27 35.47 -42.82 42.47
CA LEU A 27 34.58 -42.98 41.31
C LEU A 27 33.43 -41.96 41.30
N ASN A 28 32.75 -41.75 42.43
CA ASN A 28 31.66 -40.77 42.53
C ASN A 28 32.16 -39.33 42.40
N SER A 29 33.36 -39.04 42.91
CA SER A 29 33.97 -37.71 42.77
C SER A 29 34.37 -37.41 41.32
N GLU A 30 34.90 -38.41 40.60
CA GLU A 30 35.32 -38.28 39.21
C GLU A 30 34.12 -38.20 38.26
N GLU A 31 33.10 -39.02 38.48
CA GLU A 31 31.86 -39.02 37.68
C GLU A 31 31.06 -37.72 37.88
N GLY A 32 30.92 -37.26 39.13
CA GLY A 32 30.30 -35.97 39.44
C GLY A 32 31.07 -34.77 38.86
N GLY A 33 32.41 -34.84 38.85
CA GLY A 33 33.26 -33.84 38.20
C GLY A 33 33.04 -33.78 36.68
N ARG A 34 33.08 -34.93 36.00
CA ARG A 34 32.86 -35.02 34.55
C ARG A 34 31.48 -34.52 34.12
N TYR A 35 30.43 -34.83 34.89
CA TYR A 35 29.09 -34.32 34.60
C TYR A 35 29.01 -32.80 34.75
N TYR A 36 29.58 -32.24 35.83
CA TYR A 36 29.65 -30.80 36.02
C TYR A 36 30.39 -30.10 34.88
N ASP A 37 31.58 -30.57 34.52
CA ASP A 37 32.40 -29.96 33.46
C ASP A 37 31.68 -30.01 32.11
N TYR A 38 30.96 -31.10 31.82
CA TYR A 38 30.14 -31.23 30.60
C TYR A 38 28.99 -30.20 30.58
N VAL A 39 28.21 -30.09 31.66
CA VAL A 39 27.08 -29.15 31.74
C VAL A 39 27.58 -27.70 31.69
N GLU A 40 28.69 -27.40 32.36
CA GLU A 40 29.33 -26.08 32.31
C GLU A 40 29.82 -25.73 30.89
N GLN A 41 30.43 -26.68 30.18
CA GLN A 41 30.84 -26.49 28.78
C GLN A 41 29.63 -26.24 27.86
N GLN A 42 28.54 -26.98 28.03
CA GLN A 42 27.29 -26.75 27.27
C GLN A 42 26.70 -25.38 27.59
N TYR A 43 26.68 -24.99 28.87
CA TYR A 43 26.23 -23.67 29.29
C TYR A 43 27.01 -22.55 28.60
N ARG A 44 28.34 -22.60 28.63
CA ARG A 44 29.21 -21.62 27.95
C ARG A 44 28.95 -21.58 26.44
N THR A 45 28.85 -22.76 25.81
CA THR A 45 28.58 -22.87 24.37
C THR A 45 27.25 -22.23 23.98
N VAL A 46 26.18 -22.46 24.76
CA VAL A 46 24.86 -21.87 24.51
C VAL A 46 24.88 -20.36 24.76
N ASN A 47 25.58 -19.90 25.79
CA ASN A 47 25.74 -18.48 26.09
C ASN A 47 26.44 -17.72 24.95
N ASP A 48 27.53 -18.29 24.41
CA ASP A 48 28.26 -17.69 23.28
C ASP A 48 27.39 -17.64 22.02
N ARG A 49 26.57 -18.67 21.79
CA ARG A 49 25.59 -18.69 20.68
C ARG A 49 24.49 -17.66 20.86
N LEU A 50 23.98 -17.47 22.07
CA LEU A 50 22.97 -16.45 22.38
C LEU A 50 23.53 -15.07 22.05
N LYS A 51 24.73 -14.74 22.55
CA LYS A 51 25.39 -13.47 22.28
C LYS A 51 25.61 -13.23 20.78
N ALA A 52 26.10 -14.23 20.05
CA ALA A 52 26.29 -14.11 18.60
C ALA A 52 24.95 -13.90 17.84
N ASN A 53 23.85 -14.50 18.32
CA ASN A 53 22.53 -14.30 17.75
C ASN A 53 21.98 -12.89 18.06
N GLU A 54 22.20 -12.37 19.27
CA GLU A 54 21.86 -11.00 19.66
C GLU A 54 22.61 -9.96 18.82
N ASP A 55 23.93 -10.14 18.65
CA ASP A 55 24.76 -9.29 17.79
C ASP A 55 24.26 -9.32 16.33
N SER A 56 23.86 -10.50 15.85
CA SER A 56 23.29 -10.68 14.51
C SER A 56 21.94 -10.00 14.35
N LEU A 57 21.06 -10.10 15.35
CA LEU A 57 19.77 -9.42 15.38
C LEU A 57 19.93 -7.91 15.35
N GLN A 58 20.81 -7.37 16.20
CA GLN A 58 21.08 -5.93 16.23
C GLN A 58 21.65 -5.44 14.89
N ALA A 59 22.64 -6.15 14.33
CA ALA A 59 23.21 -5.82 13.02
C ALA A 59 22.15 -5.90 11.91
N PHE A 60 21.24 -6.88 11.98
CA PHE A 60 20.14 -7.04 11.04
C PHE A 60 19.18 -5.84 11.11
N GLU A 61 18.77 -5.42 12.30
CA GLU A 61 17.87 -4.29 12.51
C GLU A 61 18.47 -2.97 11.98
N ILE A 62 19.74 -2.70 12.31
CA ILE A 62 20.47 -1.51 11.85
C ILE A 62 20.54 -1.47 10.31
N ARG A 63 20.87 -2.62 9.69
CA ARG A 63 21.07 -2.70 8.24
C ARG A 63 19.77 -2.64 7.45
N ASN A 64 18.74 -3.32 7.92
CA ASN A 64 17.56 -3.58 7.11
C ASN A 64 16.47 -2.52 7.24
N ARG A 65 16.49 -1.69 8.29
CA ARG A 65 15.55 -0.58 8.51
C ARG A 65 14.10 -0.99 8.26
N ILE A 66 13.67 -2.13 8.80
CA ILE A 66 12.35 -2.74 8.54
C ILE A 66 11.22 -1.72 8.75
N GLY A 67 11.28 -0.91 9.81
CA GLY A 67 10.29 0.15 10.06
C GLY A 67 10.21 1.20 8.95
N LEU A 68 11.34 1.61 8.36
CA LEU A 68 11.34 2.53 7.22
C LEU A 68 10.68 1.89 5.99
N MET A 69 10.95 0.60 5.74
CA MET A 69 10.33 -0.13 4.64
C MET A 69 8.81 -0.29 4.82
N GLN A 70 8.33 -0.50 6.06
CA GLN A 70 6.90 -0.52 6.37
C GLN A 70 6.24 0.84 6.09
N ILE A 71 6.90 1.94 6.49
CA ILE A 71 6.43 3.30 6.18
C ILE A 71 6.39 3.52 4.66
N GLN A 72 7.44 3.10 3.94
CA GLN A 72 7.49 3.21 2.48
C GLN A 72 6.37 2.40 1.82
N GLN A 73 6.09 1.18 2.28
CA GLN A 73 4.98 0.36 1.79
C GLN A 73 3.64 1.07 1.98
N ALA A 74 3.36 1.60 3.18
CA ALA A 74 2.13 2.32 3.46
C ALA A 74 1.98 3.60 2.60
N GLN A 75 3.08 4.31 2.34
CA GLN A 75 3.09 5.46 1.44
C GLN A 75 2.76 5.06 0.00
N LEU A 76 3.34 3.96 -0.50
CA LEU A 76 3.03 3.41 -1.82
C LEU A 76 1.56 3.00 -1.91
N ASP A 77 1.03 2.28 -0.92
CA ASP A 77 -0.39 1.90 -0.85
C ASP A 77 -1.32 3.11 -0.92
N SER A 78 -1.01 4.16 -0.14
CA SER A 78 -1.80 5.40 -0.13
C SER A 78 -1.74 6.13 -1.48
N SER A 79 -0.58 6.07 -2.16
CA SER A 79 -0.39 6.69 -3.48
C SER A 79 -1.15 5.92 -4.56
N THR A 80 -1.16 4.58 -4.49
CA THR A 80 -1.92 3.72 -5.41
C THR A 80 -3.42 4.00 -5.28
N LEU A 81 -3.92 4.14 -4.05
CA LEU A 81 -5.33 4.46 -3.81
C LEU A 81 -5.72 5.82 -4.41
N ARG A 82 -4.88 6.86 -4.25
CA ARG A 82 -5.12 8.18 -4.85
C ARG A 82 -5.13 8.13 -6.37
N LEU A 83 -4.19 7.40 -6.99
CA LEU A 83 -4.17 7.23 -8.44
C LEU A 83 -5.42 6.50 -8.94
N PHE A 84 -5.85 5.45 -8.25
CA PHE A 84 -7.10 4.75 -8.59
C PHE A 84 -8.32 5.68 -8.51
N GLN A 85 -8.42 6.49 -7.46
CA GLN A 85 -9.50 7.50 -7.32
C GLN A 85 -9.48 8.53 -8.47
N ASN A 86 -8.29 9.00 -8.87
CA ASN A 86 -8.15 9.92 -9.99
C ASN A 86 -8.59 9.29 -11.32
N ILE A 87 -8.20 8.03 -11.57
CA ILE A 87 -8.62 7.28 -12.76
C ILE A 87 -10.14 7.14 -12.78
N MET A 88 -10.76 6.73 -11.67
CA MET A 88 -12.22 6.59 -11.57
C MET A 88 -12.95 7.92 -11.82
N ARG A 89 -12.43 9.03 -11.29
CA ARG A 89 -12.99 10.36 -11.52
C ARG A 89 -12.93 10.75 -13.01
N ILE A 90 -11.82 10.45 -13.67
CA ILE A 90 -11.66 10.71 -15.11
C ILE A 90 -12.59 9.81 -15.93
N GLU A 91 -12.75 8.54 -15.56
CA GLU A 91 -13.67 7.63 -16.26
C GLU A 91 -15.13 8.09 -16.16
N SER A 92 -15.55 8.59 -15.00
CA SER A 92 -16.86 9.23 -14.85
C SER A 92 -17.01 10.45 -15.74
N ALA A 93 -16.02 11.36 -15.73
CA ALA A 93 -16.05 12.57 -16.56
C ALA A 93 -16.08 12.23 -18.06
N LEU A 94 -15.33 11.22 -18.49
CA LEU A 94 -15.35 10.73 -19.87
C LEU A 94 -16.74 10.22 -20.26
N LEU A 95 -17.41 9.47 -19.39
CA LEU A 95 -18.77 8.99 -19.65
C LEU A 95 -19.75 10.16 -19.82
N ASP A 96 -19.72 11.12 -18.91
CA ASP A 96 -20.59 12.29 -18.93
C ASP A 96 -20.37 13.15 -20.19
N THR A 97 -19.12 13.46 -20.51
CA THR A 97 -18.80 14.28 -21.70
C THR A 97 -19.11 13.53 -22.99
N ASN A 98 -18.95 12.20 -23.04
CA ASN A 98 -19.36 11.40 -24.21
C ASN A 98 -20.88 11.46 -24.43
N LEU A 99 -21.70 11.42 -23.38
CA LEU A 99 -23.16 11.58 -23.52
C LEU A 99 -23.51 12.98 -24.07
N LEU A 100 -22.82 14.02 -23.59
CA LEU A 100 -22.98 15.38 -24.09
C LEU A 100 -22.57 15.53 -25.56
N ILE A 101 -21.48 14.87 -25.98
CA ILE A 101 -21.06 14.80 -27.39
C ILE A 101 -22.15 14.11 -28.23
N GLN A 102 -22.74 13.02 -27.73
CA GLN A 102 -23.79 12.31 -28.45
C GLN A 102 -25.05 13.16 -28.66
N ALA A 103 -25.48 13.87 -27.61
CA ALA A 103 -26.63 14.77 -27.70
C ALA A 103 -26.40 15.89 -28.73
N THR A 104 -25.21 16.50 -28.72
CA THR A 104 -24.88 17.55 -29.68
C THR A 104 -24.70 17.02 -31.10
N ASP A 105 -24.20 15.80 -31.29
CA ASP A 105 -24.17 15.18 -32.63
C ASP A 105 -25.57 15.02 -33.21
N ILE A 106 -26.55 14.59 -32.41
CA ILE A 106 -27.95 14.48 -32.85
C ILE A 106 -28.49 15.85 -33.25
N LYS A 107 -28.19 16.90 -32.47
CA LYS A 107 -28.55 18.28 -32.81
C LYS A 107 -27.88 18.75 -34.10
N LEU A 108 -26.59 18.45 -34.29
CA LEU A 108 -25.86 18.84 -35.49
C LEU A 108 -26.37 18.10 -36.73
N GLN A 109 -26.78 16.84 -36.61
CA GLN A 109 -27.41 16.10 -37.72
C GLN A 109 -28.75 16.71 -38.16
N SER A 110 -29.53 17.29 -37.24
CA SER A 110 -30.77 17.98 -37.61
C SER A 110 -30.52 19.35 -38.26
N LEU A 111 -29.46 20.05 -37.85
CA LEU A 111 -29.05 21.33 -38.43
C LEU A 111 -28.27 21.19 -39.76
N LEU A 112 -27.53 20.10 -39.91
CA LEU A 112 -26.64 19.79 -41.04
C LEU A 112 -26.88 18.33 -41.50
N PRO A 113 -27.77 18.08 -42.46
CA PRO A 113 -28.11 16.72 -42.90
C PRO A 113 -26.91 15.89 -43.42
N ASP A 114 -25.88 16.56 -43.93
CA ASP A 114 -24.65 15.94 -44.44
C ASP A 114 -23.58 15.72 -43.36
N TYR A 115 -23.79 16.20 -42.13
CA TYR A 115 -22.85 16.01 -41.03
C TYR A 115 -22.72 14.52 -40.68
N ARG A 116 -21.48 14.04 -40.58
CA ARG A 116 -21.13 12.68 -40.19
C ARG A 116 -20.06 12.74 -39.09
N PRO A 117 -20.30 12.21 -37.89
CA PRO A 117 -19.35 12.29 -36.77
C PRO A 117 -18.23 11.23 -36.90
N THR A 118 -17.39 11.35 -37.94
CA THR A 118 -16.32 10.38 -38.25
C THR A 118 -15.27 10.26 -37.14
N TYR A 119 -15.07 11.32 -36.36
CA TYR A 119 -14.15 11.36 -35.23
C TYR A 119 -14.49 10.35 -34.12
N ARG A 120 -15.74 9.85 -34.04
CA ARG A 120 -16.13 8.85 -33.00
C ARG A 120 -15.33 7.56 -33.09
N GLN A 121 -15.06 7.07 -34.30
CA GLN A 121 -14.26 5.86 -34.46
C GLN A 121 -12.84 6.05 -33.91
N ILE A 122 -12.29 7.26 -34.03
CA ILE A 122 -10.96 7.60 -33.51
C ILE A 122 -11.01 7.76 -31.98
N LEU A 123 -12.08 8.34 -31.43
CA LEU A 123 -12.29 8.39 -29.97
C LEU A 123 -12.38 6.98 -29.37
N ASP A 124 -13.11 6.07 -30.00
CA ASP A 124 -13.21 4.67 -29.56
C ASP A 124 -11.84 3.97 -29.62
N GLN A 125 -11.06 4.22 -30.68
CA GLN A 125 -9.67 3.73 -30.79
C GLN A 125 -8.79 4.29 -29.66
N LEU A 126 -8.81 5.60 -29.42
CA LEU A 126 -8.04 6.24 -28.36
C LEU A 126 -8.38 5.71 -26.96
N GLN A 127 -9.66 5.42 -26.70
CA GLN A 127 -10.08 4.84 -25.42
C GLN A 127 -9.64 3.38 -25.25
N ALA A 128 -9.40 2.68 -26.36
CA ALA A 128 -8.89 1.31 -26.39
C ALA A 128 -7.36 1.22 -26.34
N PHE A 129 -6.62 2.34 -26.45
CA PHE A 129 -5.16 2.32 -26.38
C PHE A 129 -4.70 1.85 -25.00
N ASP A 130 -3.75 0.92 -25.01
CA ASP A 130 -3.09 0.46 -23.80
C ASP A 130 -1.89 1.36 -23.48
N ILE A 131 -1.41 1.26 -22.24
CA ILE A 131 -0.18 1.89 -21.75
C ILE A 131 1.06 1.55 -22.60
N ASP A 132 1.05 0.37 -23.23
CA ASP A 132 2.15 -0.11 -24.07
C ASP A 132 2.13 0.50 -25.49
N THR A 133 1.11 1.30 -25.80
CA THR A 133 1.05 2.03 -27.07
C THR A 133 2.16 3.09 -27.12
N PRO A 134 2.92 3.19 -28.22
CA PRO A 134 3.93 4.25 -28.35
C PRO A 134 3.31 5.63 -28.15
N HIS A 135 3.96 6.46 -27.32
CA HIS A 135 3.51 7.83 -27.03
C HIS A 135 3.25 8.64 -28.31
N GLU A 136 4.13 8.52 -29.32
CA GLU A 136 3.99 9.23 -30.59
C GLU A 136 2.69 8.84 -31.31
N THR A 137 2.38 7.54 -31.38
CA THR A 137 1.13 7.05 -31.96
C THR A 137 -0.08 7.63 -31.22
N PHE A 138 -0.07 7.61 -29.88
CA PHE A 138 -1.14 8.16 -29.07
C PHE A 138 -1.40 9.65 -29.32
N TYR A 139 -0.36 10.49 -29.25
CA TYR A 139 -0.52 11.93 -29.45
C TYR A 139 -0.84 12.30 -30.90
N ASN A 140 -0.30 11.59 -31.88
CA ASN A 140 -0.67 11.77 -33.29
C ASN A 140 -2.16 11.48 -33.51
N THR A 141 -2.69 10.43 -32.89
CA THR A 141 -4.13 10.10 -32.97
C THR A 141 -5.00 11.14 -32.26
N ILE A 142 -4.55 11.72 -31.14
CA ILE A 142 -5.24 12.86 -30.49
C ILE A 142 -5.37 14.05 -31.46
N HIS A 143 -4.26 14.46 -32.08
CA HIS A 143 -4.27 15.59 -33.01
C HIS A 143 -5.15 15.34 -34.24
N GLU A 144 -5.09 14.12 -34.79
CA GLU A 144 -5.93 13.75 -35.93
C GLU A 144 -7.43 13.78 -35.61
N THR A 145 -7.83 13.54 -34.35
CA THR A 145 -9.24 13.52 -33.96
C THR A 145 -9.93 14.87 -34.17
N LEU A 146 -9.32 15.96 -33.67
CA LEU A 146 -9.87 17.32 -33.87
C LEU A 146 -9.83 17.71 -35.34
N HIS A 147 -8.76 17.35 -36.05
CA HIS A 147 -8.64 17.64 -37.47
C HIS A 147 -9.72 16.94 -38.31
N GLN A 148 -10.08 15.70 -37.97
CA GLN A 148 -11.16 14.95 -38.62
C GLN A 148 -12.53 15.54 -38.30
N PHE A 149 -12.75 15.99 -37.06
CA PHE A 149 -13.96 16.75 -36.73
C PHE A 149 -14.04 18.05 -37.56
N ASP A 150 -12.97 18.85 -37.59
CA ASP A 150 -12.91 20.12 -38.30
C ASP A 150 -13.17 19.93 -39.81
N ARG A 151 -12.60 18.87 -40.40
CA ARG A 151 -12.85 18.50 -41.81
C ARG A 151 -14.28 18.02 -42.05
N GLY A 152 -14.77 17.07 -41.25
CA GLY A 152 -16.10 16.46 -41.43
C GLY A 152 -17.24 17.44 -41.20
N ALA A 153 -17.07 18.38 -40.27
CA ALA A 153 -18.04 19.43 -40.00
C ALA A 153 -17.90 20.66 -40.92
N ARG A 154 -16.87 20.68 -41.77
CA ARG A 154 -16.46 21.88 -42.53
C ARG A 154 -16.33 23.09 -41.61
N TYR A 155 -15.69 22.91 -40.47
CA TYR A 155 -15.65 23.89 -39.38
C TYR A 155 -15.05 25.24 -39.84
N GLU A 156 -13.95 25.21 -40.60
CA GLU A 156 -13.34 26.42 -41.17
C GLU A 156 -14.30 27.20 -42.10
N TYR A 157 -15.14 26.50 -42.88
CA TYR A 157 -16.15 27.16 -43.71
C TYR A 157 -17.13 27.96 -42.85
N TRP A 158 -17.56 27.40 -41.72
CA TRP A 158 -18.46 28.08 -40.80
C TRP A 158 -17.77 29.22 -40.05
N ILE A 159 -16.49 29.08 -39.68
CA ILE A 159 -15.71 30.20 -39.15
C ILE A 159 -15.67 31.32 -40.20
N ASP A 160 -15.27 31.03 -41.44
CA ASP A 160 -15.16 32.03 -42.50
C ASP A 160 -16.49 32.71 -42.81
N HIS A 161 -17.58 31.95 -42.89
CA HIS A 161 -18.88 32.50 -43.28
C HIS A 161 -19.58 33.21 -42.13
N TYR A 162 -19.64 32.59 -40.94
CA TYR A 162 -20.36 33.17 -39.80
C TYR A 162 -19.53 34.25 -39.10
N VAL A 163 -18.27 33.97 -38.74
CA VAL A 163 -17.47 34.91 -37.94
C VAL A 163 -17.21 36.19 -38.73
N THR A 164 -16.89 36.09 -40.01
CA THR A 164 -16.70 37.28 -40.87
C THR A 164 -17.97 38.10 -41.01
N ALA A 165 -19.12 37.45 -41.23
CA ALA A 165 -20.41 38.14 -41.32
C ALA A 165 -20.83 38.79 -39.99
N GLU A 166 -20.61 38.11 -38.86
CA GLU A 166 -20.92 38.63 -37.53
C GLU A 166 -20.00 39.79 -37.16
N ILE A 167 -18.69 39.72 -37.47
CA ILE A 167 -17.76 40.82 -37.29
C ILE A 167 -18.21 42.04 -38.11
N ALA A 168 -18.60 41.85 -39.37
CA ALA A 168 -19.11 42.92 -40.22
C ALA A 168 -20.40 43.54 -39.66
N ASN A 169 -21.34 42.70 -39.21
CA ASN A 169 -22.59 43.14 -38.59
C ASN A 169 -22.35 43.93 -37.31
N LEU A 170 -21.52 43.42 -36.39
CA LEU A 170 -21.16 44.10 -35.14
C LEU A 170 -20.46 45.45 -35.40
N ASN A 171 -19.55 45.49 -36.37
CA ASN A 171 -18.91 46.74 -36.80
C ASN A 171 -19.94 47.76 -37.32
N ASN A 172 -20.93 47.32 -38.11
CA ASN A 172 -21.97 48.22 -38.62
C ASN A 172 -22.89 48.72 -37.50
N GLN A 173 -23.33 47.83 -36.60
CA GLN A 173 -24.12 48.24 -35.43
C GLN A 173 -23.38 49.24 -34.54
N LEU A 174 -22.07 49.03 -34.32
CA LEU A 174 -21.24 49.96 -33.54
C LEU A 174 -21.09 51.34 -34.22
N LYS A 175 -21.11 51.43 -35.55
CA LYS A 175 -21.08 52.72 -36.27
C LYS A 175 -22.34 53.54 -36.04
N ASP A 176 -23.48 52.87 -35.91
CA ASP A 176 -24.79 53.53 -35.75
C ASP A 176 -25.11 53.87 -34.28
N LEU A 177 -24.32 53.38 -33.32
CA LEU A 177 -24.51 53.59 -31.88
C LEU A 177 -23.58 54.69 -31.33
N PRO A 178 -24.11 55.68 -30.58
CA PRO A 178 -23.28 56.67 -29.91
C PRO A 178 -22.44 56.00 -28.81
N GLN A 179 -21.15 56.35 -28.74
CA GLN A 179 -20.21 55.78 -27.76
C GLN A 179 -20.54 56.17 -26.31
N ALA A 180 -21.17 57.34 -26.11
CA ALA A 180 -21.55 57.86 -24.81
C ALA A 180 -23.00 58.35 -24.82
N LEU A 181 -23.67 58.24 -23.68
CA LEU A 181 -24.98 58.83 -23.39
C LEU A 181 -24.76 59.91 -22.32
N GLY A 182 -24.46 61.14 -22.76
CA GLY A 182 -24.01 62.22 -21.89
C GLY A 182 -22.58 61.99 -21.40
N ASN A 183 -22.38 61.96 -20.07
CA ASN A 183 -21.06 61.75 -19.46
C ASN A 183 -20.75 60.27 -19.17
N ALA A 184 -21.67 59.34 -19.46
CA ALA A 184 -21.51 57.91 -19.22
C ALA A 184 -21.30 57.14 -20.54
N PRO A 185 -20.50 56.06 -20.55
CA PRO A 185 -20.42 55.15 -21.69
C PRO A 185 -21.78 54.55 -22.02
N ASN A 186 -22.08 54.39 -23.31
CA ASN A 186 -23.29 53.70 -23.74
C ASN A 186 -23.14 52.18 -23.47
N PRO A 187 -23.95 51.56 -22.59
CA PRO A 187 -23.81 50.15 -22.25
C PRO A 187 -24.04 49.22 -23.44
N ALA A 188 -24.89 49.61 -24.40
CA ALA A 188 -25.09 48.86 -25.63
C ALA A 188 -23.83 48.86 -26.51
N TYR A 189 -23.15 50.01 -26.61
CA TYR A 189 -21.89 50.12 -27.34
C TYR A 189 -20.79 49.26 -26.69
N VAL A 190 -20.65 49.33 -25.36
CA VAL A 190 -19.64 48.56 -24.62
C VAL A 190 -19.85 47.05 -24.82
N SER A 191 -21.06 46.55 -24.66
CA SER A 191 -21.34 45.10 -24.82
C SER A 191 -21.08 44.58 -26.24
N LEU A 192 -21.41 45.37 -27.27
CA LEU A 192 -21.10 45.01 -28.66
C LEU A 192 -19.61 45.07 -28.95
N ALA A 193 -18.91 46.07 -28.41
CA ALA A 193 -17.46 46.21 -28.57
C ALA A 193 -16.70 45.06 -27.89
N GLU A 194 -17.12 44.65 -26.69
CA GLU A 194 -16.58 43.47 -26.00
C GLU A 194 -16.83 42.19 -26.79
N ARG A 195 -18.04 42.00 -27.32
CA ARG A 195 -18.37 40.83 -28.14
C ARG A 195 -17.52 40.77 -29.41
N LEU A 196 -17.32 41.92 -30.07
CA LEU A 196 -16.45 42.03 -31.24
C LEU A 196 -14.98 41.76 -30.89
N ALA A 197 -14.50 42.30 -29.77
CA ALA A 197 -13.14 42.07 -29.29
C ALA A 197 -12.91 40.58 -28.99
N ASN A 198 -13.87 39.91 -28.33
CA ASN A 198 -13.80 38.48 -28.04
C ASN A 198 -13.75 37.63 -29.32
N LEU A 199 -14.60 37.93 -30.32
CA LEU A 199 -14.58 37.22 -31.60
C LEU A 199 -13.23 37.40 -32.33
N ARG A 200 -12.67 38.62 -32.32
CA ARG A 200 -11.34 38.88 -32.91
C ARG A 200 -10.21 38.20 -32.14
N ALA A 201 -10.30 38.14 -30.81
CA ALA A 201 -9.31 37.45 -29.99
C ALA A 201 -9.32 35.93 -30.26
N LEU A 202 -10.51 35.34 -30.44
CA LEU A 202 -10.70 33.91 -30.70
C LEU A 202 -10.29 33.48 -32.12
N HIS A 203 -10.56 34.32 -33.14
CA HIS A 203 -10.42 33.93 -34.56
C HIS A 203 -9.38 34.75 -35.33
N GLY A 204 -8.70 35.68 -34.67
CA GLY A 204 -7.75 36.60 -35.27
C GLY A 204 -8.41 37.78 -36.00
N ASN A 205 -7.57 38.62 -36.60
CA ASN A 205 -8.00 39.77 -37.41
C ASN A 205 -8.46 39.35 -38.82
N ARG A 206 -9.44 38.43 -38.92
CA ARG A 206 -10.08 38.12 -40.21
C ARG A 206 -10.82 39.39 -40.68
N THR A 207 -10.34 40.00 -41.76
CA THR A 207 -10.91 41.24 -42.31
C THR A 207 -12.14 40.92 -43.16
N ALA A 208 -13.20 41.72 -43.00
CA ALA A 208 -14.47 41.54 -43.71
C ALA A 208 -14.39 41.78 -45.24
N GLU A 209 -13.22 42.14 -45.77
CA GLU A 209 -13.04 42.59 -47.16
C GLU A 209 -13.27 41.47 -48.21
N GLU A 210 -13.22 40.20 -47.82
CA GLU A 210 -13.39 39.08 -48.76
C GLU A 210 -14.82 38.53 -48.84
N SER A 211 -15.72 38.89 -47.93
CA SER A 211 -17.12 38.43 -47.97
C SER A 211 -17.96 39.34 -48.87
N LYS A 212 -17.84 39.15 -50.19
CA LYS A 212 -18.75 39.78 -51.19
C LYS A 212 -20.17 39.19 -51.19
N GLY A 213 -20.46 38.24 -50.30
CA GLY A 213 -21.79 37.70 -50.09
C GLY A 213 -22.60 38.60 -49.17
N ASN A 214 -23.49 39.41 -49.75
CA ASN A 214 -24.49 40.16 -48.99
C ASN A 214 -25.18 39.17 -48.01
N PRO A 215 -25.13 39.39 -46.67
CA PRO A 215 -25.70 38.45 -45.70
C PRO A 215 -27.20 38.37 -45.95
N SER A 216 -27.59 37.35 -46.71
CA SER A 216 -28.95 37.08 -47.09
C SER A 216 -29.78 36.89 -45.82
N SER A 217 -30.89 37.62 -45.66
CA SER A 217 -31.93 37.52 -44.59
C SER A 217 -31.46 37.29 -43.14
N ILE A 218 -32.05 38.04 -42.19
CA ILE A 218 -31.88 37.85 -40.74
C ILE A 218 -32.00 36.36 -40.35
N ASP A 219 -32.93 35.63 -40.95
CA ASP A 219 -33.17 34.22 -40.66
C ASP A 219 -31.96 33.30 -40.95
N LYS A 220 -31.21 33.57 -42.02
CA LYS A 220 -30.03 32.76 -42.36
C LYS A 220 -28.85 33.10 -41.46
N MET A 221 -28.74 34.34 -40.96
CA MET A 221 -27.76 34.68 -39.93
C MET A 221 -28.05 34.00 -38.60
N VAL A 222 -29.33 33.92 -38.21
CA VAL A 222 -29.75 33.20 -37.00
C VAL A 222 -29.42 31.72 -37.10
N GLN A 223 -29.75 31.08 -38.23
CA GLN A 223 -29.44 29.67 -38.47
C GLN A 223 -27.92 29.42 -38.52
N ALA A 224 -27.15 30.27 -39.22
CA ALA A 224 -25.69 30.16 -39.28
C ALA A 224 -25.03 30.31 -37.91
N ARG A 225 -25.54 31.23 -37.07
CA ARG A 225 -25.11 31.38 -35.68
C ARG A 225 -25.37 30.13 -34.87
N GLU A 226 -26.55 29.54 -34.99
CA GLU A 226 -26.91 28.33 -34.24
C GLU A 226 -26.01 27.15 -34.63
N ILE A 227 -25.76 26.97 -35.93
CA ILE A 227 -24.85 25.94 -36.45
C ILE A 227 -23.45 26.16 -35.91
N TYR A 228 -22.91 27.36 -36.08
CA TYR A 228 -21.56 27.69 -35.63
C TYR A 228 -21.39 27.48 -34.12
N THR A 229 -22.35 27.95 -33.33
CA THR A 229 -22.30 27.82 -31.86
C THR A 229 -22.32 26.33 -31.47
N SER A 230 -23.19 25.53 -32.10
CA SER A 230 -23.26 24.09 -31.82
C SER A 230 -22.00 23.34 -32.24
N LEU A 231 -21.36 23.73 -33.36
CA LEU A 231 -20.09 23.17 -33.81
C LEU A 231 -18.93 23.53 -32.88
N TRP A 232 -18.85 24.79 -32.45
CA TRP A 232 -17.84 25.25 -31.50
C TRP A 232 -17.97 24.54 -30.16
N GLU A 233 -19.19 24.44 -29.61
CA GLU A 233 -19.45 23.68 -28.38
C GLU A 233 -19.02 22.22 -28.52
N GLN A 234 -19.32 21.59 -29.65
CA GLN A 234 -18.93 20.21 -29.89
C GLN A 234 -17.42 20.05 -29.97
N ARG A 235 -16.73 20.96 -30.67
CA ARG A 235 -15.27 20.96 -30.76
C ARG A 235 -14.60 21.08 -29.38
N GLN A 236 -15.12 21.96 -28.52
CA GLN A 236 -14.61 22.13 -27.16
C GLN A 236 -14.80 20.85 -26.34
N ARG A 237 -15.97 20.20 -26.43
CA ARG A 237 -16.23 18.93 -25.74
C ARG A 237 -15.33 17.81 -26.22
N ILE A 238 -15.07 17.71 -27.53
CA ILE A 238 -14.12 16.75 -28.09
C ILE A 238 -12.72 17.02 -27.53
N SER A 239 -12.28 18.28 -27.50
CA SER A 239 -11.00 18.66 -26.90
C SER A 239 -10.91 18.24 -25.43
N GLU A 240 -11.96 18.49 -24.64
CA GLU A 240 -12.02 18.08 -23.24
C GLU A 240 -11.92 16.56 -23.07
N VAL A 241 -12.63 15.79 -23.90
CA VAL A 241 -12.51 14.31 -23.90
C VAL A 241 -11.09 13.87 -24.24
N LEU A 242 -10.44 14.50 -25.21
CA LEU A 242 -9.06 14.18 -25.58
C LEU A 242 -8.08 14.46 -24.42
N ASP A 243 -8.25 15.59 -23.73
CA ASP A 243 -7.46 15.92 -22.53
C ASP A 243 -7.68 14.90 -21.41
N LEU A 244 -8.93 14.48 -21.18
CA LEU A 244 -9.26 13.45 -20.19
C LEU A 244 -8.68 12.09 -20.57
N ILE A 245 -8.71 11.69 -21.85
CA ILE A 245 -8.08 10.46 -22.34
C ILE A 245 -6.56 10.52 -22.11
N ALA A 246 -5.91 11.66 -22.42
CA ALA A 246 -4.48 11.87 -22.16
C ALA A 246 -4.13 11.75 -20.68
N GLN A 247 -4.91 12.38 -19.80
CA GLN A 247 -4.72 12.28 -18.35
C GLN A 247 -4.89 10.84 -17.85
N ARG A 248 -5.93 10.13 -18.31
CA ARG A 248 -6.15 8.71 -17.97
C ARG A 248 -4.96 7.86 -18.37
N TRP A 249 -4.43 8.07 -19.57
CA TRP A 249 -3.29 7.34 -20.09
C TRP A 249 -2.03 7.56 -19.23
N VAL A 250 -1.72 8.81 -18.88
CA VAL A 250 -0.63 9.16 -17.96
C VAL A 250 -0.81 8.53 -16.57
N TYR A 251 -2.01 8.57 -16.00
CA TYR A 251 -2.26 7.96 -14.68
C TYR A 251 -2.17 6.45 -14.69
N LYS A 252 -2.62 5.77 -15.76
CA LYS A 252 -2.39 4.33 -15.93
C LYS A 252 -0.89 4.01 -15.98
N ALA A 253 -0.10 4.84 -16.68
CA ALA A 253 1.35 4.70 -16.71
C ALA A 253 2.00 4.80 -15.32
N GLN A 254 1.63 5.83 -14.58
CA GLN A 254 2.10 6.01 -13.20
C GLN A 254 1.65 4.85 -12.30
N SER A 255 0.41 4.39 -12.43
CA SER A 255 -0.13 3.29 -11.64
C SER A 255 0.67 1.99 -11.84
N ARG A 256 1.05 1.64 -13.08
CA ARG A 256 1.85 0.43 -13.35
C ARG A 256 3.23 0.52 -12.68
N SER A 257 3.91 1.67 -12.81
CA SER A 257 5.23 1.88 -12.19
C SER A 257 5.17 1.83 -10.66
N LEU A 258 4.11 2.38 -10.07
CA LEU A 258 3.90 2.39 -8.63
C LEU A 258 3.59 0.99 -8.11
N GLU A 259 2.78 0.23 -8.83
CA GLU A 259 2.45 -1.15 -8.50
C GLU A 259 3.68 -2.05 -8.51
N GLN A 260 4.54 -1.91 -9.53
CA GLN A 260 5.80 -2.65 -9.59
C GLN A 260 6.68 -2.32 -8.36
N ARG A 261 6.84 -1.04 -8.04
CA ARG A 261 7.63 -0.62 -6.87
C ARG A 261 7.02 -1.10 -5.56
N ARG A 262 5.69 -1.16 -5.47
CA ARG A 262 4.97 -1.70 -4.32
C ARG A 262 5.25 -3.19 -4.13
N LEU A 263 5.25 -3.98 -5.20
CA LEU A 263 5.56 -5.41 -5.16
C LEU A 263 7.03 -5.62 -4.75
N GLU A 264 7.96 -4.89 -5.35
CA GLU A 264 9.40 -4.99 -5.02
C GLU A 264 9.67 -4.67 -3.53
N VAL A 265 9.07 -3.60 -3.00
CA VAL A 265 9.20 -3.23 -1.58
C VAL A 265 8.50 -4.26 -0.68
N GLY A 266 7.30 -4.72 -1.06
CA GLY A 266 6.53 -5.72 -0.33
C GLY A 266 7.24 -7.07 -0.21
N ASP A 267 7.84 -7.56 -1.30
CA ASP A 267 8.59 -8.82 -1.33
C ASP A 267 9.87 -8.71 -0.48
N SER A 268 10.60 -7.60 -0.63
CA SER A 268 11.80 -7.33 0.17
C SER A 268 11.48 -7.23 1.67
N LEU A 269 10.40 -6.51 2.02
CA LEU A 269 9.93 -6.38 3.39
C LEU A 269 9.52 -7.74 3.97
N SER A 270 8.75 -8.53 3.22
CA SER A 270 8.27 -9.85 3.64
C SER A 270 9.42 -10.83 3.87
N SER A 271 10.47 -10.80 3.04
CA SER A 271 11.69 -11.57 3.29
C SER A 271 12.37 -11.14 4.59
N LYS A 272 12.60 -9.83 4.77
CA LYS A 272 13.30 -9.29 5.94
C LYS A 272 12.54 -9.52 7.25
N VAL A 273 11.22 -9.42 7.23
CA VAL A 273 10.38 -9.72 8.41
C VAL A 273 10.49 -11.18 8.80
N ARG A 274 10.52 -12.12 7.83
CA ARG A 274 10.74 -13.54 8.11
C ARG A 274 12.10 -13.78 8.76
N ASP A 275 13.16 -13.20 8.20
CA ASP A 275 14.53 -13.35 8.75
C ASP A 275 14.64 -12.78 10.17
N HIS A 276 14.03 -11.62 10.42
CA HIS A 276 13.93 -11.02 11.77
C HIS A 276 13.21 -11.95 12.74
N GLN A 277 12.07 -12.52 12.34
CA GLN A 277 11.33 -13.49 13.16
C GLN A 277 12.11 -14.79 13.42
N HIS A 278 12.97 -15.21 12.48
CA HIS A 278 13.87 -16.35 12.69
C HIS A 278 14.92 -16.04 13.77
N LEU A 279 15.55 -14.86 13.71
CA LEU A 279 16.53 -14.44 14.71
C LEU A 279 15.92 -14.28 16.11
N LEU A 280 14.72 -13.72 16.20
CA LEU A 280 13.98 -13.61 17.47
C LEU A 280 13.63 -14.99 18.06
N ARG A 281 13.14 -15.92 17.23
CA ARG A 281 12.85 -17.28 17.70
C ARG A 281 14.10 -18.01 18.19
N ASN A 282 15.22 -17.84 17.49
CA ASN A 282 16.50 -18.40 17.93
C ASN A 282 16.96 -17.81 19.27
N GLN A 283 16.79 -16.50 19.46
CA GLN A 283 17.10 -15.85 20.73
C GLN A 283 16.29 -16.46 21.87
N THR A 284 14.96 -16.53 21.73
CA THR A 284 14.07 -17.10 22.75
C THR A 284 14.44 -18.55 23.08
N LEU A 285 14.72 -19.38 22.07
CA LEU A 285 15.12 -20.78 22.27
C LEU A 285 16.45 -20.89 23.02
N LEU A 286 17.43 -20.04 22.69
CA LEU A 286 18.73 -20.02 23.35
C LEU A 286 18.64 -19.51 24.79
N GLU A 287 17.83 -18.48 25.06
CA GLU A 287 17.53 -18.00 26.42
C GLU A 287 16.88 -19.09 27.28
N GLU A 288 15.86 -19.79 26.76
CA GLU A 288 15.23 -20.91 27.45
C GLU A 288 16.23 -22.04 27.75
N THR A 289 17.09 -22.37 26.78
CA THR A 289 18.10 -23.41 26.93
C THR A 289 19.16 -23.01 27.96
N LEU A 290 19.60 -21.75 27.94
CA LEU A 290 20.56 -21.19 28.88
C LEU A 290 19.99 -21.22 30.30
N ASN A 291 18.72 -20.85 30.49
CA ASN A 291 18.04 -20.92 31.78
C ASN A 291 17.99 -22.34 32.33
N ARG A 292 17.67 -23.34 31.49
CA ARG A 292 17.69 -24.76 31.89
C ARG A 292 19.09 -25.24 32.27
N LEU A 293 20.10 -24.90 31.46
CA LEU A 293 21.49 -25.25 31.73
C LEU A 293 22.01 -24.57 32.98
N SER A 294 21.61 -23.33 33.27
CA SER A 294 21.97 -22.63 34.51
C SER A 294 21.51 -23.40 35.75
N THR A 295 20.27 -23.92 35.73
CA THR A 295 19.75 -24.77 36.81
C THR A 295 20.55 -26.06 36.92
N LEU A 296 20.84 -26.72 35.79
CA LEU A 296 21.63 -27.96 35.78
C LEU A 296 23.07 -27.76 36.27
N VAL A 297 23.72 -26.63 35.93
CA VAL A 297 25.06 -26.29 36.44
C VAL A 297 25.01 -26.15 37.96
N GLU A 298 24.00 -25.48 38.50
CA GLU A 298 23.87 -25.31 39.96
C GLU A 298 23.57 -26.64 40.66
N GLU A 299 22.69 -27.47 40.11
CA GLU A 299 22.42 -28.82 40.60
C GLU A 299 23.68 -29.70 40.57
N ALA A 300 24.44 -29.67 39.48
CA ALA A 300 25.70 -30.39 39.34
C ALA A 300 26.76 -29.86 40.34
N ARG A 301 26.81 -28.54 40.56
CA ARG A 301 27.69 -27.91 41.56
C ARG A 301 27.37 -28.40 42.97
N ILE A 302 26.08 -28.40 43.33
CA ILE A 302 25.61 -28.90 44.63
C ILE A 302 25.91 -30.40 44.78
N SER A 303 25.69 -31.20 43.74
CA SER A 303 25.97 -32.64 43.74
C SER A 303 27.47 -32.92 43.93
N ARG A 304 28.33 -32.20 43.21
CA ARG A 304 29.80 -32.26 43.36
C ARG A 304 30.25 -31.86 44.76
N ALA A 305 29.65 -30.82 45.34
CA ALA A 305 29.96 -30.39 46.69
C ALA A 305 29.52 -31.43 47.74
N LYS A 306 28.37 -32.08 47.54
CA LYS A 306 27.89 -33.17 48.40
C LYS A 306 28.82 -34.38 48.30
N SER A 307 29.15 -34.85 47.10
CA SER A 307 30.03 -36.03 46.92
C SER A 307 31.43 -35.83 47.50
N ALA A 308 31.95 -34.60 47.49
CA ALA A 308 33.22 -34.26 48.13
C ALA A 308 33.16 -34.24 49.67
N ASN A 309 31.98 -34.07 50.27
CA ASN A 309 31.80 -33.91 51.72
C ASN A 309 31.18 -35.16 52.40
N ASP A 310 30.62 -36.11 51.64
CA ASP A 310 29.82 -37.23 52.15
C ASP A 310 30.60 -38.52 52.46
N ILE A 311 31.94 -38.53 52.44
CA ILE A 311 32.71 -39.70 52.91
C ILE A 311 33.01 -39.53 54.40
N ARG A 312 31.94 -39.49 55.19
CA ARG A 312 31.97 -39.91 56.59
C ARG A 312 30.89 -40.96 56.73
N ILE A 313 31.30 -42.18 57.11
CA ILE A 313 30.37 -43.26 57.48
C ILE A 313 29.53 -42.74 58.65
N LEU A 314 28.35 -42.20 58.34
CA LEU A 314 27.31 -41.89 59.30
C LEU A 314 26.29 -43.03 59.24
N THR A 315 26.31 -43.80 60.31
CA THR A 315 25.38 -44.84 60.73
C THR A 315 23.90 -44.60 60.36
N GLN A 316 23.27 -45.71 59.95
CA GLN A 316 21.89 -46.16 60.23
C GLN A 316 20.69 -45.42 59.60
N ALA A 317 19.77 -46.22 59.05
CA ALA A 317 18.56 -45.82 58.35
C ALA A 317 17.63 -44.93 59.20
N LEU A 318 17.23 -43.80 58.63
CA LEU A 318 16.18 -42.91 59.14
C LEU A 318 14.90 -43.08 58.32
N GLU A 319 13.78 -43.22 59.04
CA GLU A 319 12.44 -43.40 58.50
C GLU A 319 11.99 -42.27 57.57
N VAL A 320 11.32 -42.67 56.49
CA VAL A 320 10.60 -41.81 55.57
C VAL A 320 9.42 -41.16 56.29
N ARG A 321 9.51 -39.85 56.51
CA ARG A 321 8.36 -39.01 56.90
C ARG A 321 7.80 -38.32 55.66
N SER A 322 6.55 -38.62 55.34
CA SER A 322 5.77 -38.00 54.27
C SER A 322 5.54 -36.51 54.55
N ILE A 323 5.81 -35.67 53.55
CA ILE A 323 5.43 -34.25 53.57
C ILE A 323 4.06 -34.12 52.90
N PRO A 324 3.09 -33.45 53.54
CA PRO A 324 1.73 -33.33 53.04
C PRO A 324 1.65 -32.44 51.79
N GLN A 325 0.84 -32.90 50.83
CA GLN A 325 0.42 -32.14 49.66
C GLN A 325 -0.21 -30.81 50.08
N THR A 326 0.39 -29.70 49.65
CA THR A 326 -0.20 -28.37 49.75
C THR A 326 -1.05 -28.07 48.51
N THR A 327 -2.36 -28.18 48.75
CA THR A 327 -3.50 -27.37 48.28
C THR A 327 -3.56 -26.88 46.82
N ALA A 328 -4.59 -27.39 46.14
CA ALA A 328 -5.09 -27.08 44.80
C ALA A 328 -5.61 -25.64 44.55
N GLN A 329 -5.12 -24.62 45.26
CA GLN A 329 -5.63 -23.24 45.13
C GLN A 329 -4.84 -22.32 44.17
N GLN A 330 -3.65 -22.72 43.70
CA GLN A 330 -2.90 -21.92 42.70
C GLN A 330 -3.28 -22.26 41.24
N LYS A 331 -3.91 -23.41 40.97
CA LYS A 331 -4.36 -23.77 39.61
C LYS A 331 -5.64 -23.04 39.18
N THR A 332 -6.46 -22.58 40.13
CA THR A 332 -7.71 -21.85 39.87
C THR A 332 -7.50 -20.36 39.54
N ALA A 333 -6.46 -19.72 40.09
CA ALA A 333 -6.15 -18.31 39.76
C ALA A 333 -5.60 -18.15 38.33
N ILE A 334 -4.79 -19.11 37.86
CA ILE A 334 -4.24 -19.11 36.49
C ILE A 334 -5.35 -19.44 35.46
N ALA A 335 -6.28 -20.34 35.79
CA ALA A 335 -7.43 -20.64 34.93
C ALA A 335 -8.42 -19.46 34.80
N ALA A 336 -8.64 -18.70 35.88
CA ALA A 336 -9.50 -17.50 35.84
C ALA A 336 -8.89 -16.35 35.02
N GLY A 337 -7.56 -16.16 35.07
CA GLY A 337 -6.86 -15.15 34.28
C GLY A 337 -6.90 -15.43 32.77
N VAL A 338 -6.72 -16.69 32.37
CA VAL A 338 -6.80 -17.11 30.95
C VAL A 338 -8.23 -16.98 30.40
N GLY A 339 -9.24 -17.26 31.21
CA GLY A 339 -10.65 -17.07 30.83
C GLY A 339 -11.01 -15.59 30.58
N PHE A 340 -10.47 -14.67 31.38
CA PHE A 340 -10.74 -13.24 31.22
C PHE A 340 -10.08 -12.65 29.95
N LEU A 341 -8.85 -13.07 29.63
CA LEU A 341 -8.17 -12.66 28.40
C LEU A 341 -8.88 -13.18 27.15
N LEU A 342 -9.33 -14.45 27.15
CA LEU A 342 -10.09 -15.02 26.03
C LEU A 342 -11.43 -14.30 25.81
N SER A 343 -12.11 -13.89 26.89
CA SER A 343 -13.36 -13.12 26.81
C SER A 343 -13.16 -11.72 26.19
N ALA A 344 -12.09 -11.02 26.58
CA ALA A 344 -11.75 -9.71 26.02
C ALA A 344 -11.44 -9.79 24.51
N VAL A 345 -10.70 -10.83 24.09
CA VAL A 345 -10.39 -11.06 22.66
C VAL A 345 -11.67 -11.40 21.87
N LEU A 346 -12.55 -12.26 22.41
CA LEU A 346 -13.82 -12.58 21.74
C LEU A 346 -14.73 -11.36 21.62
N SER A 347 -14.79 -10.51 22.65
CA SER A 347 -15.60 -9.29 22.60
C SER A 347 -15.12 -8.31 21.51
N LEU A 348 -13.81 -8.14 21.35
CA LEU A 348 -13.24 -7.32 20.27
C LEU A 348 -13.54 -7.91 18.89
N LEU A 349 -13.51 -9.24 18.75
CA LEU A 349 -13.77 -9.94 17.49
C LEU A 349 -15.24 -9.80 17.06
N VAL A 350 -16.18 -9.94 18.01
CA VAL A 350 -17.61 -9.73 17.76
C VAL A 350 -17.89 -8.28 17.35
N GLU A 351 -17.27 -7.31 18.02
CA GLU A 351 -17.46 -5.90 17.68
C GLU A 351 -16.86 -5.54 16.32
N TYR A 352 -15.69 -6.10 15.99
CA TYR A 352 -15.09 -5.98 14.66
C TYR A 352 -16.02 -6.53 13.56
N VAL A 353 -16.59 -7.72 13.74
CA VAL A 353 -17.54 -8.31 12.78
C VAL A 353 -18.81 -7.47 12.65
N ARG A 354 -19.31 -6.90 13.75
CA ARG A 354 -20.47 -5.99 13.72
C ARG A 354 -20.17 -4.72 12.92
N LYS A 355 -19.03 -4.08 13.16
CA LYS A 355 -18.60 -2.88 12.41
C LYS A 355 -18.37 -3.20 10.93
N ALA A 356 -17.76 -4.34 10.61
CA ALA A 356 -17.57 -4.78 9.23
C ALA A 356 -18.90 -5.03 8.50
N ARG A 357 -19.91 -5.61 9.18
CA ARG A 357 -21.25 -5.79 8.60
C ARG A 357 -21.99 -4.47 8.42
N ALA A 358 -21.89 -3.53 9.37
CA ALA A 358 -22.51 -2.22 9.24
C ALA A 358 -21.91 -1.43 8.06
N LEU A 359 -20.59 -1.50 7.86
CA LEU A 359 -19.92 -0.88 6.71
C LEU A 359 -20.35 -1.49 5.37
N ARG A 360 -20.61 -2.81 5.33
CA ARG A 360 -21.13 -3.49 4.13
C ARG A 360 -22.61 -3.25 3.86
N ALA A 361 -23.38 -2.81 4.85
CA ALA A 361 -24.79 -2.46 4.66
C ALA A 361 -24.99 -0.99 4.28
N ALA A 362 -23.97 -0.15 4.51
CA ALA A 362 -23.94 1.26 4.16
C ALA A 362 -23.24 1.55 2.81
N ALA A 363 -22.62 0.54 2.21
CA ALA A 363 -22.07 0.53 0.85
C ALA A 363 -23.00 -0.32 -0.03
#